data_AF-A0A504HC91-F1
#
_entry.id   AF-A0A504HC91-F1
#
_cell.length_a   1.000
_cell.length_b   1.000
_cell.length_c   1.000
_cell.angle_alpha   90.00
_cell.angle_beta   90.00
_cell.angle_gamma   90.00
#
_symmetry.space_group_name_H-M   'P 1'
#
loop_
_entity.id
_entity.type
_entity.pdbx_description
1 polymer ?
#
loop_
_entity_poly.entity_id
_entity_poly.type
_entity_poly.pdbx_seq_one_letter_code
_entity_poly.pdbx_strand_id
1 'polypeptide(L)'
;MSLGGEVKVARISKGAGKAAPQFLEDDPSTGYLPGRKWPTIRYGLTSLLIAAVLVFAIELIVRGDFAGTVSFFLQPLKPGWTTIVVFALVLVGLDAVFGRSYQSLMIVAPLTLSLAFIGHQKSHYLGDPLYPTDFLYSRQIVALLPLLVRDRPMTALAMVVGIVAGLSLLIYGWRVWRRKVPILSRKGRLARLTLAVPLLAFFVSIMDYATFSWTRDRLQI
;
A
#
# COMPACT_ATOMS: atom_id res chain seq x y z
N MET A 1 -85.42 -29.90 8.18
CA MET A 1 -84.07 -30.49 8.31
C MET A 1 -83.36 -30.26 6.99
N SER A 2 -82.21 -29.61 6.81
CA SER A 2 -81.08 -29.16 7.65
C SER A 2 -80.54 -27.89 6.95
N LEU A 3 -80.45 -26.73 7.60
CA LEU A 3 -79.23 -26.15 8.21
C LEU A 3 -77.92 -26.41 7.44
N GLY A 4 -77.21 -25.34 7.08
CA GLY A 4 -75.79 -25.41 6.72
C GLY A 4 -75.30 -24.27 5.84
N GLY A 5 -75.13 -23.07 6.40
CA GLY A 5 -74.31 -22.03 5.77
C GLY A 5 -72.83 -22.38 5.93
N GLU A 6 -72.03 -22.22 4.88
CA GLU A 6 -70.57 -22.13 5.00
C GLU A 6 -70.05 -20.81 4.45
N VAL A 7 -69.56 -20.03 5.40
CA VAL A 7 -68.79 -18.80 5.24
C VAL A 7 -67.45 -19.14 4.60
N LYS A 8 -67.20 -18.65 3.38
CA LYS A 8 -65.87 -18.76 2.77
C LYS A 8 -64.96 -17.67 3.35
N VAL A 9 -64.21 -18.08 4.35
CA VAL A 9 -63.21 -17.35 5.13
C VAL A 9 -62.28 -16.52 4.24
N ALA A 10 -62.21 -15.21 4.54
CA ALA A 10 -61.22 -14.30 4.00
C ALA A 10 -59.81 -14.81 4.33
N ARG A 11 -58.99 -15.08 3.30
CA ARG A 11 -57.57 -15.37 3.49
C ARG A 11 -56.87 -14.10 3.97
N ILE A 12 -56.58 -14.09 5.27
CA ILE A 12 -55.65 -13.18 5.95
C ILE A 12 -54.32 -13.23 5.18
N SER A 13 -53.95 -12.13 4.52
CA SER A 13 -52.62 -11.99 3.95
C SER A 13 -51.63 -11.91 5.12
N LYS A 14 -50.84 -12.97 5.32
CA LYS A 14 -49.69 -12.93 6.22
C LYS A 14 -48.72 -11.88 5.70
N GLY A 15 -48.63 -10.77 6.41
CA GLY A 15 -47.55 -9.81 6.27
C GLY A 15 -46.20 -10.41 6.71
N ALA A 16 -45.14 -9.83 6.14
CA ALA A 16 -43.76 -9.83 6.62
C ALA A 16 -42.93 -11.11 6.43
N GLY A 17 -42.49 -11.32 5.19
CA GLY A 17 -41.06 -11.50 4.96
C GLY A 17 -40.52 -10.19 4.41
N LYS A 18 -39.93 -9.34 5.26
CA LYS A 18 -39.10 -8.22 4.77
C LYS A 18 -38.01 -8.87 3.92
N ALA A 19 -38.14 -8.81 2.59
CA ALA A 19 -37.03 -9.08 1.70
C ALA A 19 -35.90 -8.15 2.15
N ALA A 20 -34.81 -8.73 2.64
CA ALA A 20 -33.61 -7.98 2.90
C ALA A 20 -33.31 -7.18 1.62
N PRO A 21 -33.01 -5.88 1.71
CA PRO A 21 -32.88 -5.05 0.53
C PRO A 21 -31.77 -5.62 -0.35
N GLN A 22 -32.19 -6.21 -1.48
CA GLN A 22 -31.38 -6.80 -2.55
C GLN A 22 -30.36 -5.81 -3.15
N PHE A 23 -30.43 -4.54 -2.74
CA PHE A 23 -29.57 -3.42 -3.13
C PHE A 23 -28.12 -3.52 -2.61
N LEU A 24 -27.75 -4.55 -1.85
CA LEU A 24 -26.39 -4.76 -1.35
C LEU A 24 -25.63 -5.91 -2.02
N GLU A 25 -26.31 -6.77 -2.80
CA GLU A 25 -25.69 -7.97 -3.38
C GLU A 25 -25.12 -7.76 -4.78
N ASP A 26 -25.59 -6.74 -5.50
CA ASP A 26 -25.29 -6.55 -6.93
C ASP A 26 -24.42 -5.31 -7.24
N ASP A 27 -23.79 -4.69 -6.25
CA ASP A 27 -22.91 -3.54 -6.49
C ASP A 27 -21.45 -3.98 -6.74
N PRO A 28 -20.98 -4.04 -7.99
CA PRO A 28 -19.59 -4.43 -8.31
C PRO A 28 -18.54 -3.47 -7.69
N SER A 29 -18.96 -2.30 -7.18
CA SER A 29 -18.08 -1.33 -6.51
C SER A 29 -17.70 -1.72 -5.07
N THR A 30 -18.38 -2.71 -4.49
CA THR A 30 -18.04 -3.27 -3.17
C THR A 30 -17.00 -4.39 -3.24
N GLY A 31 -16.67 -4.89 -4.44
CA GLY A 31 -15.86 -6.09 -4.63
C GLY A 31 -16.57 -7.38 -4.20
N TYR A 32 -17.86 -7.32 -3.86
CA TYR A 32 -18.70 -8.49 -3.71
C TYR A 32 -19.11 -8.97 -5.11
N LEU A 33 -18.52 -10.07 -5.54
CA LEU A 33 -19.11 -10.92 -6.58
C LEU A 33 -20.08 -11.86 -5.85
N PRO A 34 -21.38 -11.88 -6.20
CA PRO A 34 -22.35 -12.71 -5.52
C PRO A 34 -21.90 -14.18 -5.61
N GLY A 35 -21.71 -14.82 -4.45
CA GLY A 35 -21.27 -16.22 -4.32
C GLY A 35 -19.86 -16.46 -3.75
N ARG A 36 -19.02 -15.45 -3.51
CA ARG A 36 -17.67 -15.65 -2.90
C ARG A 36 -17.51 -14.88 -1.60
N LYS A 37 -17.46 -15.60 -0.47
CA LYS A 37 -17.30 -15.05 0.91
C LYS A 37 -15.91 -14.48 1.25
N TRP A 38 -14.98 -14.35 0.28
CA TRP A 38 -13.55 -14.09 0.55
C TRP A 38 -12.90 -12.83 -0.09
N PRO A 39 -13.61 -11.82 -0.64
CA PRO A 39 -12.97 -10.73 -1.39
C PRO A 39 -12.05 -9.87 -0.50
N THR A 40 -12.42 -9.60 0.75
CA THR A 40 -11.62 -8.80 1.69
C THR A 40 -10.35 -9.50 2.12
N ILE A 41 -10.43 -10.81 2.42
CA ILE A 41 -9.26 -11.62 2.82
C ILE A 41 -8.29 -11.73 1.65
N ARG A 42 -8.79 -11.97 0.44
CA ARG A 42 -7.96 -12.01 -0.78
C ARG A 42 -7.26 -10.67 -1.00
N TYR A 43 -7.99 -9.56 -0.88
CA TYR A 43 -7.39 -8.24 -0.98
C TYR A 43 -6.28 -8.06 0.06
N GLY A 44 -6.54 -8.34 1.33
CA GLY A 44 -5.54 -8.25 2.41
C GLY A 44 -4.30 -9.09 2.13
N LEU A 45 -4.46 -10.36 1.74
CA LEU A 45 -3.36 -11.26 1.39
C LEU A 45 -2.58 -10.75 0.17
N THR A 46 -3.26 -10.26 -0.86
CA THR A 46 -2.58 -9.68 -2.03
C THR A 46 -1.81 -8.41 -1.68
N SER A 47 -2.38 -7.51 -0.87
CA SER A 47 -1.69 -6.30 -0.41
C SER A 47 -0.48 -6.64 0.46
N LEU A 48 -0.58 -7.67 1.30
CA LEU A 48 0.54 -8.17 2.10
C LEU A 48 1.64 -8.76 1.22
N LEU A 49 1.28 -9.57 0.22
CA LEU A 49 2.23 -10.14 -0.74
C LEU A 49 2.90 -9.04 -1.56
N ILE A 50 2.15 -8.05 -2.04
CA ILE A 50 2.70 -6.88 -2.73
C ILE A 50 3.68 -6.12 -1.84
N ALA A 51 3.33 -5.88 -0.58
CA ALA A 51 4.23 -5.24 0.38
C ALA A 51 5.49 -6.08 0.62
N ALA A 52 5.36 -7.40 0.76
CA ALA A 52 6.50 -8.30 0.94
C ALA A 52 7.46 -8.26 -0.26
N VAL A 53 6.93 -8.32 -1.48
CA VAL A 53 7.73 -8.20 -2.71
C VAL A 53 8.39 -6.82 -2.80
N LEU A 54 7.67 -5.75 -2.46
CA LEU A 54 8.21 -4.40 -2.49
C LEU A 54 9.34 -4.21 -1.47
N VAL A 55 9.16 -4.63 -0.22
CA VAL A 55 10.18 -4.55 0.82
C VAL A 55 11.39 -5.43 0.47
N PHE A 56 11.16 -6.63 -0.09
CA PHE A 56 12.25 -7.47 -0.58
C PHE A 56 13.05 -6.79 -1.70
N ALA A 57 12.38 -6.15 -2.67
CA ALA A 57 13.03 -5.41 -3.73
C ALA A 57 13.84 -4.21 -3.20
N ILE A 58 13.30 -3.48 -2.22
CA ILE A 58 14.01 -2.39 -1.53
C ILE A 58 15.28 -2.92 -0.85
N GLU A 59 15.17 -3.98 -0.05
CA GLU A 59 16.32 -4.57 0.66
C GLU A 59 17.36 -5.13 -0.31
N LEU A 60 16.93 -5.75 -1.42
CA LEU A 60 17.82 -6.21 -2.48
C LEU A 60 18.63 -5.05 -3.09
N ILE A 61 17.99 -3.92 -3.35
CA ILE A 61 18.67 -2.72 -3.85
C ILE A 61 19.64 -2.18 -2.80
N VAL A 62 19.19 -2.00 -1.55
CA VAL A 62 20.01 -1.41 -0.48
C VAL A 62 21.25 -2.26 -0.21
N ARG A 63 21.08 -3.58 -0.10
CA ARG A 63 22.17 -4.51 0.23
C ARG A 63 23.07 -4.85 -0.95
N GLY A 64 22.54 -4.84 -2.17
CA GLY A 64 23.27 -5.26 -3.37
C GLY A 64 23.59 -6.76 -3.43
N ASP A 65 23.12 -7.57 -2.49
CA ASP A 65 23.34 -9.02 -2.43
C ASP A 65 22.06 -9.78 -2.06
N PHE A 66 21.77 -10.84 -2.82
CA PHE A 66 20.59 -11.67 -2.64
C PHE A 66 20.66 -12.50 -1.36
N ALA A 67 21.82 -13.09 -1.04
CA ALA A 67 21.97 -13.92 0.16
C ALA A 67 21.84 -13.07 1.45
N GLY A 68 22.45 -11.89 1.43
CA GLY A 68 22.27 -10.86 2.47
C GLY A 68 20.81 -10.45 2.67
N THR A 69 20.03 -10.33 1.60
CA THR A 69 18.59 -10.01 1.70
C THR A 69 17.80 -11.18 2.28
N VAL A 70 18.03 -12.41 1.85
CA VAL A 70 17.32 -13.58 2.41
C VAL A 70 17.65 -13.75 3.89
N SER A 71 18.92 -13.62 4.29
CA SER A 71 19.33 -13.71 5.69
C SER A 71 18.71 -12.62 6.57
N PHE A 72 18.44 -11.43 6.02
CA PHE A 72 17.73 -10.37 6.74
C PHE A 72 16.31 -10.79 7.14
N PHE A 73 15.57 -11.46 6.25
CA PHE A 73 14.21 -11.93 6.54
C PHE A 73 14.16 -13.16 7.45
N LEU A 74 15.22 -13.97 7.45
CA LEU A 74 15.34 -15.15 8.30
C LEU A 74 15.74 -14.81 9.75
N GLN A 75 16.32 -13.63 10.00
CA GLN A 75 16.74 -13.20 11.33
C GLN A 75 15.56 -12.59 12.11
N PRO A 76 15.09 -13.23 13.21
CA PRO A 76 13.91 -12.77 13.95
C PRO A 76 14.08 -11.40 14.61
N LEU A 77 15.33 -11.03 14.90
CA LEU A 77 15.69 -9.77 15.57
C LEU A 77 15.73 -8.56 14.62
N LYS A 78 15.65 -8.79 13.31
CA LYS A 78 15.60 -7.70 12.33
C LYS A 78 14.15 -7.37 11.99
N PRO A 79 13.81 -6.08 11.80
CA PRO A 79 12.43 -5.64 11.61
C PRO A 79 11.85 -5.98 10.22
N GLY A 80 12.26 -7.08 9.56
CA GLY A 80 11.80 -7.40 8.21
C GLY A 80 10.29 -7.62 8.13
N TRP A 81 9.73 -8.43 9.02
CA TRP A 81 8.29 -8.71 9.07
C TRP A 81 7.46 -7.50 9.48
N THR A 82 7.96 -6.67 10.41
CA THR A 82 7.28 -5.44 10.83
C THR A 82 7.26 -4.42 9.71
N THR A 83 8.35 -4.25 8.95
CA THR A 83 8.38 -3.39 7.76
C THR A 83 7.36 -3.82 6.71
N ILE A 84 7.21 -5.13 6.45
CA ILE A 84 6.19 -5.64 5.52
C ILE A 84 4.78 -5.25 5.98
N VAL A 85 4.47 -5.45 7.26
CA VAL A 85 3.15 -5.11 7.83
C VAL A 85 2.89 -3.60 7.73
N VAL A 86 3.87 -2.76 8.08
CA VAL A 86 3.74 -1.31 7.99
C VAL A 86 3.52 -0.87 6.54
N PHE A 87 4.30 -1.39 5.58
CA PHE A 87 4.11 -1.09 4.16
C PHE A 87 2.73 -1.55 3.66
N ALA A 88 2.26 -2.72 4.09
CA ALA A 88 0.91 -3.19 3.75
C ALA A 88 -0.17 -2.23 4.28
N LEU A 89 -0.05 -1.77 5.53
CA LEU A 89 -0.97 -0.80 6.12
C LEU A 89 -0.94 0.55 5.40
N VAL A 90 0.24 1.04 5.02
CA VAL A 90 0.39 2.26 4.22
C VAL A 90 -0.28 2.13 2.86
N LEU A 91 -0.06 1.03 2.14
CA LEU A 91 -0.70 0.78 0.85
C LEU A 91 -2.23 0.71 0.98
N VAL A 92 -2.73 -0.03 1.98
CA VAL A 92 -4.18 -0.15 2.24
C VAL A 92 -4.80 1.19 2.61
N GLY A 93 -4.13 1.99 3.47
CA GLY A 93 -4.57 3.32 3.85
C GLY A 93 -4.62 4.28 2.66
N LEU A 94 -3.55 4.31 1.85
CA LEU A 94 -3.48 5.15 0.65
C LEU A 94 -4.46 4.72 -0.43
N ASP A 95 -4.70 3.42 -0.62
CA ASP A 95 -5.75 2.92 -1.53
C ASP A 95 -7.14 3.41 -1.10
N ALA A 96 -7.38 3.50 0.21
CA ALA A 96 -8.62 4.06 0.73
C ALA A 96 -8.71 5.59 0.52
N VAL A 97 -7.59 6.31 0.66
CA VAL A 97 -7.51 7.76 0.36
C VAL A 97 -7.73 8.01 -1.14
N PHE A 98 -7.13 7.23 -2.04
CA PHE A 98 -7.32 7.39 -3.48
C PHE A 98 -8.65 6.82 -4.00
N GLY A 99 -9.32 5.98 -3.20
CA GLY A 99 -10.62 5.39 -3.55
C GLY A 99 -10.54 4.36 -4.66
N ARG A 100 -9.39 3.72 -4.84
CA ARG A 100 -9.11 2.72 -5.87
C ARG A 100 -8.14 1.68 -5.29
N SER A 101 -8.43 0.39 -5.50
CA SER A 101 -7.56 -0.70 -5.01
C SER A 101 -6.21 -0.71 -5.74
N TYR A 102 -5.10 -0.94 -5.03
CA TYR A 102 -3.74 -1.05 -5.59
C TYR A 102 -3.24 0.20 -6.34
N GLN A 103 -3.90 1.36 -6.18
CA GLN A 103 -3.48 2.60 -6.81
C GLN A 103 -2.30 3.23 -6.05
N SER A 104 -2.24 3.04 -4.74
CA SER A 104 -1.14 3.45 -3.86
C SER A 104 0.21 2.91 -4.34
N LEU A 105 0.23 1.67 -4.85
CA LEU A 105 1.44 1.01 -5.33
C LEU A 105 2.15 1.84 -6.41
N MET A 106 1.39 2.49 -7.28
CA MET A 106 1.93 3.31 -8.37
C MET A 106 2.58 4.62 -7.90
N ILE A 107 2.42 4.98 -6.63
CA ILE A 107 3.10 6.12 -6.01
C ILE A 107 4.19 5.62 -5.06
N VAL A 108 3.82 4.70 -4.16
CA VAL A 108 4.70 4.22 -3.10
C VAL A 108 5.89 3.45 -3.70
N ALA A 109 5.68 2.51 -4.61
CA ALA A 109 6.76 1.71 -5.17
C ALA A 109 7.83 2.54 -5.90
N PRO A 110 7.51 3.41 -6.88
CA PRO A 110 8.54 4.20 -7.56
C PRO A 110 9.25 5.14 -6.59
N LEU A 111 8.53 5.73 -5.61
CA LEU A 111 9.13 6.60 -4.61
C LEU A 111 10.14 5.84 -3.73
N THR A 112 9.73 4.72 -3.12
CA THR A 112 10.57 3.99 -2.19
C THR A 112 11.71 3.26 -2.88
N LEU A 113 11.50 2.73 -4.09
CA LEU A 113 12.57 2.13 -4.90
C LEU A 113 13.59 3.18 -5.37
N SER A 114 13.14 4.39 -5.71
CA SER A 114 14.06 5.48 -6.07
C SER A 114 14.90 5.90 -4.86
N LEU A 115 14.29 6.03 -3.68
CA LEU A 115 15.02 6.34 -2.45
C LEU A 115 16.02 5.22 -2.08
N ALA A 116 15.61 3.96 -2.22
CA ALA A 116 16.48 2.81 -2.01
C ALA A 116 17.69 2.83 -2.96
N PHE A 117 17.44 3.11 -4.24
CA PHE A 117 18.49 3.19 -5.25
C PHE A 117 19.45 4.36 -4.97
N ILE A 118 18.93 5.56 -4.68
CA ILE A 118 19.76 6.73 -4.34
C ILE A 118 20.58 6.45 -3.07
N GLY A 119 19.96 5.85 -2.05
CA GLY A 119 20.66 5.46 -0.82
C GLY A 119 21.75 4.43 -1.07
N HIS A 120 21.51 3.44 -1.92
CA HIS A 120 22.52 2.46 -2.30
C HIS A 120 23.69 3.11 -3.05
N GLN A 121 23.42 3.98 -4.04
CA GLN A 121 24.49 4.71 -4.73
C GLN A 121 25.29 5.58 -3.77
N LYS A 122 24.62 6.30 -2.87
CA LYS A 122 25.27 7.13 -1.86
C LYS A 122 26.16 6.30 -0.94
N SER A 123 25.65 5.19 -0.40
CA SER A 123 26.42 4.29 0.47
C SER A 123 27.60 3.63 -0.27
N HIS A 124 27.42 3.27 -1.54
CA HIS A 124 28.47 2.68 -2.35
C HIS A 124 29.65 3.64 -2.59
N TYR A 125 29.38 4.94 -2.83
CA TYR A 125 30.44 5.91 -3.15
C TYR A 125 30.97 6.67 -1.92
N LEU A 126 30.12 6.95 -0.92
CA LEU A 126 30.45 7.79 0.24
C LEU A 126 30.52 7.01 1.55
N GLY A 127 30.10 5.74 1.58
CA GLY A 127 30.00 4.93 2.80
C GLY A 127 28.82 5.28 3.72
N ASP A 128 28.23 6.46 3.55
CA ASP A 128 27.17 6.97 4.42
C ASP A 128 25.75 6.67 3.91
N PRO A 129 24.78 6.42 4.81
CA PRO A 129 23.38 6.22 4.43
C PRO A 129 22.72 7.53 3.97
N LEU A 130 21.54 7.38 3.38
CA LEU A 130 20.70 8.52 3.00
C LEU A 130 20.08 9.15 4.25
N TYR A 131 20.43 10.39 4.54
CA TYR A 131 19.90 11.16 5.67
C TYR A 131 18.86 12.18 5.20
N PRO A 132 17.85 12.50 6.01
CA PRO A 132 16.91 13.59 5.68
C PRO A 132 17.59 14.94 5.45
N THR A 133 18.76 15.17 6.04
CA THR A 133 19.56 16.39 5.84
C THR A 133 20.13 16.52 4.43
N ASP A 134 20.27 15.43 3.67
CA ASP A 134 20.77 15.47 2.29
C ASP A 134 19.88 16.33 1.37
N PHE A 135 18.57 16.41 1.68
CA PHE A 135 17.63 17.26 0.93
C PHE A 135 17.94 18.76 1.09
N LEU A 136 18.52 19.16 2.22
CA LEU A 136 18.92 20.56 2.47
C LEU A 136 20.09 20.99 1.58
N TYR A 137 20.95 20.04 1.19
CA TYR A 137 22.11 20.27 0.34
C TYR A 137 21.83 20.09 -1.15
N SER A 138 20.57 19.84 -1.55
CA SER A 138 20.17 19.64 -2.95
C SER A 138 20.64 20.74 -3.90
N ARG A 139 20.57 22.01 -3.48
CA ARG A 139 21.07 23.14 -4.28
C ARG A 139 22.57 23.04 -4.54
N GLN A 140 23.35 22.61 -3.55
CA GLN A 140 24.80 22.46 -3.68
C GLN A 140 25.14 21.32 -4.63
N ILE A 141 24.41 20.21 -4.53
CA ILE A 141 24.55 19.06 -5.46
C ILE A 141 24.30 19.52 -6.90
N VAL A 142 23.22 20.27 -7.15
CA VAL A 142 22.89 20.78 -8.49
C VAL A 142 23.94 21.75 -9.01
N ALA A 143 24.53 22.58 -8.14
CA ALA A 143 25.59 23.51 -8.52
C ALA A 143 26.87 22.78 -8.98
N LEU A 144 27.10 21.55 -8.52
CA LEU A 144 28.25 20.72 -8.90
C LEU A 144 28.01 19.87 -10.17
N LEU A 145 26.75 19.71 -10.60
CA LEU A 145 26.42 18.91 -11.79
C LEU A 145 27.15 19.34 -13.08
N PRO A 146 27.32 20.64 -13.39
CA PRO A 146 28.02 21.03 -14.61
C PRO A 146 29.47 20.54 -14.68
N LEU A 147 30.13 20.41 -13.53
CA LEU A 147 31.48 19.85 -13.44
C LEU A 147 31.44 18.35 -13.72
N LEU A 148 30.50 17.63 -13.10
CA LEU A 148 30.32 16.19 -13.28
C LEU A 148 30.01 15.81 -14.75
N VAL A 149 29.20 16.63 -15.44
CA VAL A 149 28.86 16.43 -16.86
C VAL A 149 30.07 16.61 -17.77
N ARG A 150 30.97 17.54 -17.45
CA ARG A 150 32.20 17.76 -18.22
C ARG A 150 33.17 16.58 -18.08
N ASP A 151 33.28 16.03 -16.87
CA ASP A 151 34.19 14.92 -16.59
C ASP A 151 33.70 13.59 -17.17
N ARG A 152 32.37 13.36 -17.17
CA ARG A 152 31.78 12.10 -17.68
C ARG A 152 30.53 12.36 -18.53
N PRO A 153 30.70 12.82 -19.78
CA PRO A 153 29.56 13.20 -20.64
C PRO A 153 28.69 12.01 -21.01
N MET A 154 29.28 10.84 -21.25
CA MET A 154 28.53 9.64 -21.63
C MET A 154 27.65 9.12 -20.50
N THR A 155 28.14 9.16 -19.25
CA THR A 155 27.32 8.76 -18.10
C THR A 155 26.21 9.77 -17.85
N ALA A 156 26.48 11.07 -18.03
CA ALA A 156 25.44 12.09 -17.93
C ALA A 156 24.34 11.87 -18.97
N LEU A 157 24.70 11.58 -20.22
CA LEU A 157 23.73 11.25 -21.27
C LEU A 157 22.93 9.98 -20.91
N ALA A 158 23.60 8.91 -20.46
CA ALA A 158 22.93 7.68 -20.05
C ALA A 158 21.96 7.91 -18.88
N MET A 159 22.32 8.75 -17.91
CA MET A 159 21.44 9.12 -16.80
C MET A 159 20.20 9.89 -17.29
N VAL A 160 20.37 10.87 -18.18
CA VAL A 160 19.24 11.64 -18.74
C VAL A 160 18.30 10.72 -19.51
N VAL A 161 18.84 9.86 -20.39
CA VAL A 161 18.04 8.89 -21.15
C VAL A 161 17.32 7.93 -20.21
N GLY A 162 18.02 7.40 -19.19
CA GLY A 162 17.43 6.51 -18.19
C GLY A 162 16.30 7.16 -17.40
N ILE A 163 16.47 8.41 -16.95
CA ILE A 163 15.44 9.17 -16.23
C ILE A 163 14.22 9.39 -17.13
N VAL A 164 14.43 9.86 -18.36
CA VAL A 164 13.33 10.13 -19.31
C VAL A 164 12.58 8.85 -19.66
N ALA A 165 13.29 7.75 -19.95
CA ALA A 165 12.70 6.46 -20.23
C ALA A 165 11.92 5.92 -19.01
N GLY A 166 12.52 5.98 -17.81
CA GLY A 166 11.89 5.55 -16.56
C GLY A 166 10.60 6.31 -16.26
N LEU A 167 10.63 7.64 -16.36
CA LEU A 167 9.43 8.48 -16.16
C LEU A 167 8.36 8.18 -17.22
N SER A 168 8.76 7.98 -18.47
CA SER A 168 7.83 7.65 -19.57
C SER A 168 7.13 6.31 -19.32
N LEU A 169 7.88 5.28 -18.91
CA LEU A 169 7.34 3.98 -18.55
C LEU A 169 6.41 4.06 -17.32
N LEU A 170 6.78 4.86 -16.32
CA LEU A 170 5.96 5.06 -15.13
C LEU A 170 4.62 5.74 -15.48
N ILE A 171 4.66 6.81 -16.29
CA ILE A 171 3.46 7.52 -16.74
C ILE A 171 2.59 6.62 -17.63
N TYR A 172 3.19 5.87 -18.54
CA TYR A 172 2.48 4.92 -19.38
C TYR A 172 1.81 3.82 -18.54
N GLY A 173 2.57 3.20 -17.63
CA GLY A 173 2.07 2.21 -16.68
C GLY A 173 0.94 2.75 -15.84
N TRP A 174 1.08 3.97 -15.31
CA TRP A 174 0.03 4.67 -14.56
C TRP A 174 -1.26 4.80 -15.38
N ARG A 175 -1.17 5.25 -16.63
CA ARG A 175 -2.35 5.41 -17.50
C ARG A 175 -3.03 4.09 -17.81
N VAL A 176 -2.27 3.04 -18.12
CA VAL A 176 -2.82 1.71 -18.40
C VAL A 176 -3.46 1.12 -17.14
N TRP A 177 -2.79 1.23 -15.99
CA TRP A 177 -3.26 0.71 -14.72
C TRP A 177 -4.53 1.40 -14.24
N ARG A 178 -4.59 2.74 -14.33
CA ARG A 178 -5.77 3.54 -14.01
C ARG A 178 -7.03 3.14 -14.77
N ARG A 179 -6.90 2.54 -15.95
CA ARG A 179 -8.04 2.03 -16.74
C ARG A 179 -8.54 0.67 -16.29
N LYS A 180 -7.67 -0.14 -15.65
CA LYS A 180 -7.99 -1.53 -15.24
C LYS A 180 -8.42 -1.65 -13.78
N VAL A 181 -8.08 -0.68 -12.94
CA VAL A 181 -8.32 -0.74 -11.50
C VAL A 181 -9.78 -0.43 -11.13
N PRO A 182 -10.45 -1.29 -10.33
CA PRO A 182 -11.81 -1.05 -9.87
C PRO A 182 -11.87 0.12 -8.88
N ILE A 183 -12.96 0.89 -8.97
CA ILE A 183 -13.27 1.98 -8.06
C ILE A 183 -13.82 1.40 -6.76
N LEU A 184 -13.36 1.93 -5.64
CA LEU A 184 -13.76 1.48 -4.31
C LEU A 184 -15.01 2.21 -3.82
N SER A 185 -16.01 1.46 -3.35
CA SER A 185 -17.18 2.01 -2.68
C SER A 185 -16.80 2.81 -1.41
N ARG A 186 -17.55 3.88 -1.11
CA ARG A 186 -17.31 4.77 0.05
C ARG A 186 -17.30 4.01 1.38
N LYS A 187 -18.14 2.98 1.52
CA LYS A 187 -18.19 2.11 2.72
C LYS A 187 -16.89 1.31 2.88
N GLY A 188 -16.36 0.77 1.77
CA GLY A 188 -15.08 0.04 1.77
C GLY A 188 -13.87 0.94 2.07
N ARG A 189 -13.93 2.21 1.65
CA ARG A 189 -12.91 3.22 1.99
C ARG A 189 -12.89 3.50 3.49
N LEU A 190 -14.06 3.75 4.09
CA LEU A 190 -14.17 4.00 5.52
C LEU A 190 -13.67 2.82 6.35
N ALA A 191 -14.11 1.59 6.03
CA ALA A 191 -13.66 0.39 6.74
C ALA A 191 -12.13 0.22 6.73
N ARG A 192 -11.49 0.48 5.58
CA ARG A 192 -10.02 0.41 5.46
C ARG A 192 -9.32 1.53 6.23
N LEU A 193 -9.85 2.75 6.22
CA LEU A 193 -9.29 3.88 6.98
C LEU A 193 -9.41 3.66 8.49
N THR A 194 -10.58 3.21 8.96
CA THR A 194 -10.82 2.91 10.38
C THR A 194 -9.88 1.82 10.90
N LEU A 195 -9.43 0.91 10.04
CA LEU A 195 -8.44 -0.11 10.39
C LEU A 195 -6.99 0.39 10.26
N ALA A 196 -6.65 1.03 9.14
CA ALA A 196 -5.28 1.41 8.84
C ALA A 196 -4.77 2.56 9.73
N VAL A 197 -5.59 3.57 9.98
CA VAL A 197 -5.17 4.78 10.73
C VAL A 197 -4.77 4.45 12.17
N PRO A 198 -5.58 3.72 12.98
CA PRO A 198 -5.19 3.38 14.35
C PRO A 198 -3.98 2.46 14.41
N LEU A 199 -3.88 1.48 13.51
CA LEU A 199 -2.72 0.58 13.45
C LEU A 199 -1.43 1.33 13.10
N LEU A 200 -1.48 2.25 12.13
CA LEU A 200 -0.33 3.09 11.80
C LEU A 200 0.05 4.01 12.96
N ALA A 201 -0.92 4.62 13.64
CA ALA A 201 -0.67 5.45 14.82
C ALA A 201 0.00 4.66 15.96
N PHE A 202 -0.45 3.41 16.18
CA PHE A 202 0.19 2.50 17.13
C PHE A 202 1.64 2.20 16.76
N PHE A 203 1.92 1.88 15.50
CA PHE A 203 3.31 1.66 15.04
C PHE A 203 4.18 2.90 15.20
N VAL A 204 3.68 4.09 14.83
CA VAL A 204 4.41 5.36 15.01
C VAL A 204 4.73 5.60 16.49
N SER A 205 3.79 5.34 17.39
CA SER A 205 4.00 5.51 18.83
C SER A 205 5.08 4.58 19.40
N ILE A 206 5.22 3.37 18.87
CA ILE A 206 6.27 2.43 19.29
C ILE A 206 7.63 2.79 18.67
N MET A 207 7.63 3.29 17.43
CA MET A 207 8.86 3.66 16.71
C MET A 207 9.47 5.00 17.14
N ASP A 208 8.70 5.85 17.83
CA ASP A 208 9.23 7.10 18.38
C ASP A 208 10.02 6.84 19.67
N TYR A 209 11.34 6.82 19.55
CA TYR A 209 12.27 6.73 20.68
C TYR A 209 12.48 8.09 21.37
N ALA A 210 12.07 9.20 20.75
CA ALA A 210 12.30 10.55 21.26
C ALA A 210 11.19 11.03 22.23
N THR A 211 10.04 10.37 22.28
CA THR A 211 8.92 10.73 23.16
C THR A 211 8.44 9.57 24.04
N PHE A 212 7.80 9.89 25.16
CA PHE A 212 7.20 8.91 26.07
C PHE A 212 5.92 8.32 25.45
N SER A 213 5.91 7.02 25.16
CA SER A 213 4.72 6.29 24.72
C SER A 213 4.08 5.58 25.91
N TRP A 214 2.83 5.94 26.24
CA TRP A 214 2.02 5.25 27.26
C TRP A 214 1.80 3.76 26.94
N THR A 215 1.79 3.41 25.64
CA THR A 215 1.64 2.03 25.17
C THR A 215 2.91 1.21 25.39
N ARG A 216 4.08 1.84 25.22
CA ARG A 216 5.39 1.25 25.54
C ARG A 216 5.52 0.99 27.05
N ASP A 217 5.09 1.97 27.86
CA ASP A 217 5.06 1.88 29.33
C ASP A 217 4.18 0.72 29.84
N ARG A 218 3.04 0.45 29.19
CA ARG A 218 2.15 -0.68 29.54
C ARG A 218 2.64 -2.04 29.04
N LEU A 219 3.45 -2.08 27.98
CA LEU A 219 3.97 -3.31 27.40
C LEU A 219 5.40 -3.64 27.90
N GLN A 220 6.00 -2.80 28.75
CA GLN A 220 7.35 -2.96 29.30
C GLN A 220 8.45 -3.15 28.23
N ILE A 221 8.37 -2.40 27.14
CA ILE A 221 9.37 -2.37 26.05
C ILE A 221 10.06 -1.00 26.01
#